data_AF-A0A6N8Z979-F1
#
_entry.id   AF-A0A6N8Z979-F1
#
_cell.length_a   1.000
_cell.length_b   1.000
_cell.length_c   1.000
_cell.angle_alpha   90.00
_cell.angle_beta   90.00
_cell.angle_gamma   90.00
#
_symmetry.space_group_name_H-M   'P 1'
#
loop_
_entity.id
_entity.type
_entity.pdbx_description
1 polymer ?
#
loop_
_entity_poly.entity_id
_entity_poly.type
_entity_poly.pdbx_seq_one_letter_code
_entity_poly.pdbx_strand_id
1 'polypeptide(L)'
;MYNRPSVGRAPVYHPPHIRRRPPGRATTTGDDSAEPPGAITLRLGALGVDFRAEDFPTRFIDFCEANDDYEMEVNEAGELVILPMVGFRGNRHETEIGTELGLWRRANGGISASQTSRFRLPTGAIRGPDAAWIPQERYDTATDEEKETVIVGAPDFVVEIRSRHDNLRPLQRKMQIWMDGCARLGWLIDPRSRRVFVYRSGQPEPEILENPETVDGEDVLPGFSFAVRQFIFDLA
;
A
#
# COMPACT_ATOMS: atom_id res chain seq x y z
N MET A 1 -12.43 -25.78 -44.01
CA MET A 1 -13.22 -26.40 -42.93
C MET A 1 -12.32 -26.51 -41.71
N TYR A 2 -12.48 -25.64 -40.72
CA TYR A 2 -11.77 -25.74 -39.43
C TYR A 2 -12.80 -26.00 -38.33
N ASN A 3 -12.59 -27.09 -37.60
CA ASN A 3 -13.49 -27.64 -36.60
C ASN A 3 -13.34 -26.86 -35.28
N ARG A 4 -14.42 -26.28 -34.74
CA ARG A 4 -14.44 -25.66 -33.40
C ARG A 4 -14.68 -26.75 -32.35
N PRO A 5 -13.93 -26.80 -31.23
CA PRO A 5 -14.29 -27.67 -30.12
C PRO A 5 -15.50 -27.10 -29.36
N SER A 6 -16.40 -28.00 -28.97
CA SER A 6 -17.61 -27.73 -28.19
C SER A 6 -17.28 -27.28 -26.77
N VAL A 7 -17.79 -26.11 -26.37
CA VAL A 7 -17.71 -25.61 -25.00
C VAL A 7 -18.75 -26.34 -24.15
N GLY A 8 -18.30 -27.21 -23.24
CA GLY A 8 -19.16 -27.84 -22.25
C GLY A 8 -19.67 -26.80 -21.23
N ARG A 9 -20.97 -26.83 -20.91
CA ARG A 9 -21.56 -25.99 -19.86
C ARG A 9 -20.97 -26.37 -18.49
N ALA A 10 -20.47 -25.39 -17.75
CA ALA A 10 -20.12 -25.55 -16.34
C ALA A 10 -21.39 -25.85 -15.50
N PRO A 11 -21.30 -26.67 -14.44
CA PRO A 11 -22.44 -27.00 -13.61
C PRO A 11 -22.86 -25.81 -12.73
N VAL A 12 -24.18 -25.61 -12.61
CA VAL A 12 -24.79 -24.59 -11.75
C VAL A 12 -24.77 -25.09 -10.31
N TYR A 13 -24.15 -24.31 -9.42
CA TYR A 13 -24.12 -24.58 -7.98
C TYR A 13 -25.43 -24.13 -7.32
N HIS A 14 -26.10 -25.05 -6.62
CA HIS A 14 -27.24 -24.74 -5.76
C HIS A 14 -26.86 -24.97 -4.28
N PRO A 15 -26.88 -23.92 -3.43
CA PRO A 15 -26.61 -24.10 -2.01
C PRO A 15 -27.80 -24.78 -1.31
N PRO A 16 -27.56 -25.64 -0.30
CA PRO A 16 -28.62 -26.36 0.39
C PRO A 16 -29.46 -25.45 1.30
N HIS A 17 -30.77 -25.74 1.37
CA HIS A 17 -31.72 -25.03 2.22
C HIS A 17 -31.50 -25.34 3.71
N ILE A 18 -31.08 -24.34 4.49
CA ILE A 18 -30.95 -24.44 5.94
C ILE A 18 -32.34 -24.31 6.59
N ARG A 19 -32.86 -25.40 7.16
CA ARG A 19 -34.07 -25.37 8.01
C ARG A 19 -33.74 -24.74 9.37
N ARG A 20 -34.43 -23.67 9.75
CA ARG A 20 -34.31 -23.05 11.08
C ARG A 20 -34.99 -23.93 12.13
N ARG A 21 -34.27 -24.28 13.20
CA ARG A 21 -34.82 -24.92 14.42
C ARG A 21 -35.41 -23.84 15.36
N PRO A 22 -36.49 -24.13 16.10
CA PRO A 22 -37.06 -23.18 17.05
C PRO A 22 -36.21 -23.09 18.33
N PRO A 23 -36.27 -21.98 19.10
CA PRO A 23 -35.41 -21.77 20.25
C PRO A 23 -35.85 -22.65 21.43
N GLY A 24 -34.95 -23.54 21.86
CA GLY A 24 -35.03 -24.30 23.11
C GLY A 24 -34.28 -23.59 24.23
N ARG A 25 -34.88 -23.58 25.42
CA ARG A 25 -34.43 -22.92 26.65
C ARG A 25 -33.05 -23.42 27.10
N ALA A 26 -32.12 -22.51 27.38
CA ALA A 26 -30.76 -22.82 27.77
C ALA A 26 -30.66 -23.32 29.23
N THR A 27 -29.96 -24.44 29.41
CA THR A 27 -29.29 -24.80 30.68
C THR A 27 -27.80 -24.93 30.39
N THR A 28 -27.02 -24.14 31.11
CA THR A 28 -25.55 -24.01 31.03
C THR A 28 -24.84 -25.24 31.57
N THR A 29 -23.84 -25.75 30.84
CA THR A 29 -22.48 -26.13 31.31
C THR A 29 -21.73 -26.81 30.16
N GLY A 30 -20.52 -26.35 29.84
CA GLY A 30 -19.61 -27.09 28.97
C GLY A 30 -18.81 -26.21 28.01
N ASP A 31 -17.54 -26.03 28.38
CA ASP A 31 -16.34 -25.76 27.59
C ASP A 31 -16.42 -26.05 26.07
N ASP A 32 -16.20 -24.99 25.29
CA ASP A 32 -15.71 -24.88 23.90
C ASP A 32 -16.13 -23.47 23.44
N SER A 33 -15.30 -22.46 23.70
CA SER A 33 -15.54 -21.12 23.15
C SER A 33 -15.18 -21.11 21.66
N ALA A 34 -15.92 -21.88 20.86
CA ALA A 34 -16.04 -21.58 19.45
C ALA A 34 -16.67 -20.19 19.37
N GLU A 35 -15.86 -19.18 19.01
CA GLU A 35 -16.34 -17.83 18.74
C GLU A 35 -17.56 -17.94 17.80
N PRO A 36 -18.69 -17.28 18.12
CA PRO A 36 -19.90 -17.46 17.34
C PRO A 36 -19.64 -17.07 15.88
N PRO A 37 -20.22 -17.76 14.89
CA PRO A 37 -20.05 -17.40 13.49
C PRO A 37 -20.45 -15.94 13.26
N GLY A 38 -19.49 -15.11 12.86
CA GLY A 38 -19.67 -13.67 12.69
C GLY A 38 -19.11 -12.80 13.83
N ALA A 39 -18.49 -13.38 14.86
CA ALA A 39 -17.61 -12.61 15.74
C ALA A 39 -16.38 -12.13 14.97
N ILE A 40 -16.05 -10.85 15.12
CA ILE A 40 -14.79 -10.27 14.67
C ILE A 40 -14.03 -9.89 15.94
N THR A 41 -12.91 -10.56 16.18
CA THR A 41 -12.02 -10.28 17.31
C THR A 41 -10.83 -9.46 16.81
N LEU A 42 -10.64 -8.25 17.37
CA LEU A 42 -9.43 -7.47 17.20
C LEU A 42 -8.46 -7.84 18.34
N ARG A 43 -7.31 -8.43 18.03
CA ARG A 43 -6.26 -8.73 19.01
C ARG A 43 -5.09 -7.78 18.77
N LEU A 44 -4.94 -6.76 19.61
CA LEU A 44 -3.69 -6.01 19.68
C LEU A 44 -2.88 -6.62 20.83
N GLY A 45 -1.61 -6.94 20.56
CA GLY A 45 -0.62 -7.45 21.51
C GLY A 45 -0.25 -6.42 22.57
N ALA A 46 1.04 -6.18 22.81
CA ALA A 46 1.50 -5.19 23.80
C ALA A 46 0.79 -3.84 23.58
N LEU A 47 0.05 -3.33 24.58
CA LEU A 47 -0.80 -2.14 24.43
C LEU A 47 -0.09 -0.82 24.78
N GLY A 48 1.17 -0.87 25.21
CA GLY A 48 1.91 0.28 25.69
C GLY A 48 3.32 0.34 25.12
N VAL A 49 3.51 1.12 24.06
CA VAL A 49 4.82 1.57 23.60
C VAL A 49 4.80 3.10 23.61
N ASP A 50 5.71 3.69 24.39
CA ASP A 50 5.94 5.14 24.32
C ASP A 50 6.83 5.43 23.12
N PHE A 51 6.21 5.93 22.06
CA PHE A 51 6.85 6.26 20.80
C PHE A 51 7.69 7.56 20.85
N ARG A 52 7.88 8.16 22.04
CA ARG A 52 8.69 9.39 22.25
C ARG A 52 10.12 9.13 22.71
N ALA A 53 10.55 7.87 22.82
CA ALA A 53 11.87 7.51 23.32
C ALA A 53 12.96 7.55 22.22
N GLU A 54 14.23 7.69 22.62
CA GLU A 54 15.40 7.74 21.72
C GLU A 54 15.59 6.46 20.89
N ASP A 55 14.97 5.34 21.30
CA ASP A 55 14.98 4.02 20.65
C ASP A 55 13.72 3.76 19.79
N PHE A 56 13.02 4.82 19.37
CA PHE A 56 11.74 4.75 18.65
C PHE A 56 11.70 3.81 17.43
N PRO A 57 12.67 3.83 16.48
CA PRO A 57 12.62 2.94 15.33
C PRO A 57 12.57 1.47 15.74
N THR A 58 13.49 1.04 16.62
CA THR A 58 13.56 -0.32 17.13
C THR A 58 12.28 -0.70 17.88
N ARG A 59 11.75 0.17 18.75
CA ARG A 59 10.49 -0.12 19.46
C ARG A 59 9.27 -0.22 18.56
N PHE A 60 9.22 0.58 17.49
CA PHE A 60 8.15 0.48 16.51
C PHE A 60 8.23 -0.84 15.74
N ILE A 61 9.44 -1.27 15.38
CA ILE A 61 9.69 -2.56 14.73
C ILE A 61 9.28 -3.71 15.67
N ASP A 62 9.78 -3.73 16.91
CA ASP A 62 9.42 -4.74 17.91
C ASP A 62 7.90 -4.81 18.12
N PHE A 63 7.23 -3.65 18.10
CA PHE A 63 5.77 -3.58 18.18
C PHE A 63 5.11 -4.19 16.94
N CYS A 64 5.60 -3.88 15.73
CA CYS A 64 5.07 -4.46 14.50
C CYS A 64 5.31 -5.97 14.45
N GLU A 65 6.48 -6.47 14.86
CA GLU A 65 6.78 -7.90 14.92
C GLU A 65 5.90 -8.64 15.94
N ALA A 66 5.63 -8.01 17.10
CA ALA A 66 4.70 -8.55 18.08
C ALA A 66 3.22 -8.49 17.65
N ASN A 67 2.92 -7.79 16.55
CA ASN A 67 1.59 -7.55 15.99
C ASN A 67 1.59 -7.74 14.46
N ASP A 68 2.26 -8.78 13.97
CA ASP A 68 2.53 -9.04 12.55
C ASP A 68 1.27 -9.33 11.70
N ASP A 69 0.13 -9.56 12.38
CA ASP A 69 -1.21 -9.64 11.76
C ASP A 69 -1.69 -8.31 11.13
N TYR A 70 -1.02 -7.18 11.39
CA TYR A 70 -1.47 -5.86 10.94
C TYR A 70 -0.41 -5.07 10.19
N GLU A 71 -0.84 -4.37 9.15
CA GLU A 71 -0.05 -3.31 8.53
C GLU A 71 -0.27 -1.99 9.26
N MET A 72 0.84 -1.36 9.63
CA MET A 72 0.85 -0.17 10.46
C MET A 72 1.85 0.87 9.97
N GLU A 73 1.49 2.14 10.16
CA GLU A 73 2.30 3.32 9.94
C GLU A 73 2.35 4.19 11.20
N VAL A 74 3.31 5.13 11.23
CA VAL A 74 3.32 6.23 12.20
C VAL A 74 3.22 7.54 11.44
N ASN A 75 2.25 8.38 11.80
CA ASN A 75 2.10 9.69 11.19
C ASN A 75 3.06 10.73 11.80
N GLU A 76 3.02 11.94 11.25
CA GLU A 76 3.90 13.06 11.60
C GLU A 76 3.59 13.62 13.00
N ALA A 77 2.42 13.27 13.57
CA ALA A 77 2.07 13.56 14.95
C ALA A 77 2.53 12.44 15.93
N GLY A 78 3.17 11.39 15.42
CA GLY A 78 3.60 10.22 16.21
C GLY A 78 2.46 9.26 16.56
N GLU A 79 1.33 9.33 15.85
CA GLU A 79 0.19 8.44 16.06
C GLU A 79 0.33 7.17 15.22
N LEU A 80 0.06 6.02 15.85
CA LEU A 80 -0.02 4.74 15.17
C LEU A 80 -1.30 4.64 14.32
N VAL A 81 -1.15 4.31 13.05
CA VAL A 81 -2.24 4.15 12.10
C VAL A 81 -2.27 2.71 11.62
N ILE A 82 -3.36 1.99 11.90
CA ILE A 82 -3.63 0.68 11.31
C ILE A 82 -4.19 0.91 9.91
N LEU A 83 -3.52 0.38 8.89
CA LEU A 83 -3.92 0.59 7.51
C LEU A 83 -5.18 -0.22 7.18
N PRO A 84 -6.16 0.38 6.48
CA PRO A 84 -7.33 -0.36 6.03
C PRO A 84 -6.92 -1.39 4.96
N MET A 85 -7.60 -2.53 4.93
CA MET A 85 -7.37 -3.52 3.88
C MET A 85 -7.60 -2.92 2.49
N VAL A 86 -6.60 -3.03 1.62
CA VAL A 86 -6.74 -2.72 0.21
C VAL A 86 -7.64 -3.77 -0.43
N GLY A 87 -8.73 -3.33 -1.08
CA GLY A 87 -9.59 -4.23 -1.84
C GLY A 87 -8.86 -4.76 -3.09
N PHE A 88 -9.25 -5.93 -3.60
CA PHE A 88 -8.57 -6.62 -4.72
C PHE A 88 -8.29 -5.74 -5.95
N ARG A 89 -9.19 -4.78 -6.26
CA ARG A 89 -8.96 -3.82 -7.35
C ARG A 89 -7.81 -2.85 -7.09
N GLY A 90 -7.67 -2.34 -5.86
CA GLY A 90 -6.54 -1.50 -5.45
C GLY A 90 -5.23 -2.30 -5.52
N ASN A 91 -5.25 -3.51 -4.96
CA ASN A 91 -4.09 -4.40 -4.99
C ASN A 91 -3.63 -4.74 -6.41
N ARG A 92 -4.57 -4.89 -7.35
CA ARG A 92 -4.23 -5.01 -8.77
C ARG A 92 -3.50 -3.76 -9.26
N HIS A 93 -4.01 -2.56 -9.01
CA HIS A 93 -3.35 -1.32 -9.46
C HIS A 93 -1.91 -1.21 -8.93
N GLU A 94 -1.70 -1.51 -7.65
CA GLU A 94 -0.36 -1.57 -7.02
C GLU A 94 0.53 -2.62 -7.69
N THR A 95 -0.03 -3.79 -8.02
CA THR A 95 0.71 -4.86 -8.68
C THR A 95 1.18 -4.44 -10.09
N GLU A 96 0.33 -3.76 -10.87
CA GLU A 96 0.70 -3.32 -12.22
C GLU A 96 1.85 -2.30 -12.18
N ILE A 97 1.75 -1.25 -11.35
CA ILE A 97 2.82 -0.25 -11.24
C ILE A 97 4.11 -0.86 -10.64
N GLY A 98 3.98 -1.71 -9.62
CA GLY A 98 5.12 -2.39 -9.01
C GLY A 98 5.83 -3.34 -9.99
N THR A 99 5.08 -4.00 -10.86
CA THR A 99 5.63 -4.87 -11.92
C THR A 99 6.41 -4.05 -12.93
N GLU A 100 5.84 -3.00 -13.49
CA GLU A 100 6.51 -2.14 -14.47
C GLU A 100 7.77 -1.48 -13.90
N LEU A 101 7.69 -0.95 -12.67
CA LEU A 101 8.84 -0.37 -11.97
C LEU A 101 9.92 -1.43 -11.69
N GLY A 102 9.51 -2.63 -11.30
CA GLY A 102 10.38 -3.78 -11.06
C GLY A 102 11.09 -4.27 -12.33
N LEU A 103 10.42 -4.22 -13.49
CA LEU A 103 11.04 -4.55 -14.77
C LEU A 103 12.03 -3.47 -15.21
N TRP A 104 11.65 -2.20 -15.09
CA TRP A 104 12.52 -1.08 -15.43
C TRP A 104 13.80 -1.09 -14.57
N ARG A 105 13.69 -1.25 -13.25
CA ARG A 105 14.87 -1.22 -12.35
C ARG A 105 15.83 -2.38 -12.56
N ARG A 106 15.38 -3.53 -13.10
CA ARG A 106 16.29 -4.63 -13.47
C ARG A 106 17.26 -4.25 -14.59
N ALA A 107 16.86 -3.33 -15.46
CA ALA A 107 17.71 -2.82 -16.54
C ALA A 107 18.48 -1.55 -16.16
N ASN A 108 17.98 -0.77 -15.19
CA ASN A 108 18.48 0.57 -14.88
C ASN A 108 19.12 0.70 -13.47
N GLY A 109 18.97 -0.31 -12.61
CA GLY A 109 19.51 -0.32 -11.24
C GLY A 109 18.58 0.29 -10.19
N GLY A 110 19.10 0.33 -8.96
CA GLY A 110 18.36 0.75 -7.76
C GLY A 110 17.38 -0.29 -7.26
N ILE A 111 16.63 0.09 -6.23
CA ILE A 111 15.74 -0.79 -5.47
C ILE A 111 14.32 -0.27 -5.57
N SER A 112 13.42 -1.11 -6.09
CA SER A 112 11.97 -0.88 -6.03
C SER A 112 11.42 -1.39 -4.70
N ALA A 113 10.55 -0.61 -4.07
CA ALA A 113 9.81 -0.92 -2.85
C ALA A 113 8.30 -0.98 -3.13
N SER A 114 7.58 -1.76 -2.34
CA SER A 114 6.12 -1.98 -2.45
C SER A 114 5.37 -1.47 -1.22
N GLN A 115 4.05 -1.58 -1.21
CA GLN A 115 3.14 -1.20 -0.11
C GLN A 115 3.55 -1.66 1.29
N THR A 116 4.27 -2.78 1.41
CA THR A 116 4.73 -3.32 2.69
C THR A 116 6.10 -2.79 3.14
N SER A 117 6.81 -2.07 2.27
CA SER A 117 8.08 -1.42 2.60
C SER A 117 7.83 -0.16 3.42
N ARG A 118 8.78 0.22 4.28
CA ARG A 118 8.65 1.37 5.16
C ARG A 118 9.83 2.33 5.01
N PHE A 119 9.50 3.62 5.08
CA PHE A 119 10.48 4.71 5.09
C PHE A 119 10.28 5.56 6.34
N ARG A 120 11.38 5.88 7.03
CA ARG A 120 11.38 6.79 8.17
C ARG A 120 11.77 8.18 7.71
N LEU A 121 10.79 9.08 7.68
CA LEU A 121 10.96 10.45 7.22
C LEU A 121 11.71 11.32 8.25
N PRO A 122 12.30 12.46 7.82
CA PRO A 122 12.96 13.40 8.73
C PRO A 122 12.05 13.92 9.85
N THR A 123 10.73 13.94 9.62
CA THR A 123 9.71 14.30 10.62
C THR A 123 9.52 13.25 11.71
N GLY A 124 10.10 12.06 11.56
CA GLY A 124 9.89 10.90 12.42
C GLY A 124 8.73 9.99 11.97
N ALA A 125 7.92 10.43 11.00
CA ALA A 125 6.86 9.59 10.43
C ALA A 125 7.45 8.33 9.77
N ILE A 126 6.74 7.22 9.89
CA ILE A 126 7.07 5.94 9.24
C ILE A 126 5.93 5.59 8.30
N ARG A 127 6.20 5.63 7.00
CA ARG A 127 5.17 5.53 5.95
C ARG A 127 5.51 4.43 4.93
N GLY A 128 4.46 3.79 4.42
CA GLY A 128 4.50 2.87 3.29
C GLY A 128 3.93 3.55 2.04
N PRO A 129 4.63 3.47 0.90
CA PRO A 129 4.11 3.92 -0.40
C PRO A 129 3.51 2.75 -1.18
N ASP A 130 2.54 3.00 -2.07
CA ASP A 130 2.00 1.92 -2.92
C ASP A 130 3.06 1.34 -3.86
N ALA A 131 3.94 2.20 -4.37
CA ALA A 131 5.20 1.83 -5.01
C ALA A 131 6.25 2.92 -4.79
N ALA A 132 7.52 2.53 -4.71
CA ALA A 132 8.61 3.48 -4.59
C ALA A 132 9.90 2.97 -5.21
N TRP A 133 10.86 3.88 -5.42
CA TRP A 133 12.21 3.53 -5.84
C TRP A 133 13.26 4.40 -5.14
N ILE A 134 14.40 3.77 -4.81
CA ILE A 134 15.61 4.44 -4.35
C ILE A 134 16.81 4.07 -5.23
N PRO A 135 17.78 4.99 -5.41
CA PRO A 135 19.02 4.69 -6.11
C PRO A 135 19.83 3.63 -5.38
N GLN A 136 20.63 2.88 -6.15
CA GLN A 136 21.45 1.79 -5.61
C GLN A 136 22.40 2.29 -4.52
N GLU A 137 23.03 3.46 -4.72
CA GLU A 137 23.94 4.07 -3.76
C GLU A 137 23.29 4.24 -2.37
N ARG A 138 22.04 4.71 -2.31
CA ARG A 138 21.34 4.87 -1.03
C ARG A 138 21.13 3.53 -0.33
N TYR A 139 20.75 2.50 -1.08
CA TYR A 139 20.59 1.16 -0.52
C TYR A 139 21.94 0.59 -0.04
N ASP A 140 23.01 0.77 -0.81
CA ASP A 140 24.33 0.25 -0.47
C ASP A 140 24.89 0.91 0.80
N THR A 141 24.59 2.20 1.02
CA THR A 141 24.99 2.93 2.23
C THR A 141 24.13 2.64 3.47
N ALA A 142 22.95 2.04 3.29
CA ALA A 142 22.08 1.71 4.41
C ALA A 142 22.70 0.59 5.27
N THR A 143 22.47 0.66 6.58
CA THR A 143 22.91 -0.39 7.51
C THR A 143 22.11 -1.68 7.25
N ASP A 144 22.63 -2.82 7.70
CA ASP A 144 21.90 -4.08 7.59
C ASP A 144 20.57 -4.01 8.37
N GLU A 145 20.56 -3.34 9.53
CA GLU A 145 19.33 -3.10 10.30
C GLU A 145 18.30 -2.29 9.49
N GLU A 146 18.72 -1.21 8.81
CA GLU A 146 17.83 -0.42 7.94
C GLU A 146 17.27 -1.24 6.77
N LYS A 147 18.09 -2.11 6.18
CA LYS A 147 17.68 -2.99 5.06
C LYS A 147 16.66 -4.04 5.48
N GLU A 148 16.78 -4.57 6.70
CA GLU A 148 15.86 -5.57 7.25
C GLU A 148 14.58 -4.93 7.81
N THR A 149 14.57 -3.62 8.09
CA THR A 149 13.48 -2.98 8.84
C THR A 149 12.87 -1.76 8.15
N VAL A 150 13.56 -0.61 8.18
CA VAL A 150 13.08 0.68 7.68
C VAL A 150 14.22 1.48 7.07
N ILE A 151 14.05 1.93 5.83
CA ILE A 151 15.02 2.81 5.17
C ILE A 151 14.80 4.25 5.66
N VAL A 152 15.88 4.93 6.01
CA VAL A 152 15.81 6.33 6.47
C VAL A 152 15.75 7.30 5.28
N GLY A 153 14.89 8.30 5.40
CA GLY A 153 14.57 9.30 4.38
C GLY A 153 13.44 8.86 3.43
N ALA A 154 12.81 9.80 2.72
CA ALA A 154 11.83 9.46 1.69
C ALA A 154 12.49 8.72 0.53
N PRO A 155 11.75 7.93 -0.28
CA PRO A 155 12.27 7.42 -1.54
C PRO A 155 12.47 8.55 -2.57
N ASP A 156 13.30 8.32 -3.58
CA ASP A 156 13.52 9.29 -4.66
C ASP A 156 12.30 9.40 -5.59
N PHE A 157 11.64 8.26 -5.83
CA PHE A 157 10.36 8.18 -6.53
C PHE A 157 9.30 7.51 -5.65
N VAL A 158 8.10 8.08 -5.62
CA VAL A 158 6.97 7.57 -4.83
C VAL A 158 5.66 7.60 -5.60
N VAL A 159 4.83 6.58 -5.39
CA VAL A 159 3.48 6.49 -5.94
C VAL A 159 2.48 6.24 -4.82
N GLU A 160 1.37 6.97 -4.87
CA GLU A 160 0.16 6.73 -4.09
C GLU A 160 -1.03 6.61 -5.07
N ILE A 161 -1.91 5.66 -4.84
CA ILE A 161 -3.07 5.35 -5.67
C ILE A 161 -4.31 5.53 -4.80
N ARG A 162 -5.15 6.48 -5.18
CA ARG A 162 -6.38 6.75 -4.45
C ARG A 162 -7.32 5.54 -4.50
N SER A 163 -7.61 4.95 -3.34
CA SER A 163 -8.59 3.89 -3.21
C SER A 163 -10.04 4.43 -3.27
N ARG A 164 -11.01 3.52 -3.32
CA ARG A 164 -12.44 3.88 -3.37
C ARG A 164 -12.89 4.72 -2.18
N HIS A 165 -12.36 4.43 -0.98
CA HIS A 165 -12.78 5.05 0.28
C HIS A 165 -11.93 6.26 0.65
N ASP A 166 -10.85 6.50 -0.09
CA ASP A 166 -9.94 7.60 0.22
C ASP A 166 -10.50 8.96 -0.17
N ASN A 167 -10.22 9.89 0.73
CA ASN A 167 -10.37 11.30 0.48
C ASN A 167 -9.10 11.82 -0.19
N LEU A 168 -9.28 12.61 -1.26
CA LEU A 168 -8.16 13.14 -2.04
C LEU A 168 -7.25 14.05 -1.20
N ARG A 169 -7.83 14.93 -0.38
CA ARG A 169 -7.06 15.93 0.39
C ARG A 169 -6.06 15.29 1.38
N PRO A 170 -6.44 14.27 2.20
CA PRO A 170 -5.46 13.51 2.97
C PRO A 170 -4.32 12.93 2.15
N LEU A 171 -4.60 12.34 0.98
CA LEU A 171 -3.54 11.80 0.11
C LEU A 171 -2.64 12.90 -0.45
N GLN A 172 -3.19 14.03 -0.87
CA GLN A 172 -2.38 15.18 -1.31
C GLN A 172 -1.47 15.69 -0.18
N ARG A 173 -1.94 15.68 1.08
CA ARG A 173 -1.08 15.98 2.23
C ARG A 173 0.01 14.93 2.43
N LYS A 174 -0.31 13.63 2.28
CA LYS A 174 0.67 12.54 2.33
C LYS A 174 1.75 12.73 1.25
N MET A 175 1.35 13.11 0.02
CA MET A 175 2.30 13.45 -1.04
C MET A 175 3.20 14.62 -0.64
N GLN A 176 2.66 15.69 -0.06
CA GLN A 176 3.49 16.81 0.39
C GLN A 176 4.52 16.36 1.44
N ILE A 177 4.12 15.49 2.37
CA ILE A 177 5.03 14.92 3.36
C ILE A 177 6.17 14.14 2.71
N TRP A 178 5.88 13.35 1.66
CA TRP A 178 6.92 12.67 0.89
C TRP A 178 7.89 13.67 0.24
N MET A 179 7.38 14.74 -0.37
CA MET A 179 8.20 15.77 -1.02
C MET A 179 9.06 16.54 0.00
N ASP A 180 8.48 16.91 1.14
CA ASP A 180 9.19 17.56 2.25
C ASP A 180 10.27 16.63 2.86
N GLY A 181 10.08 15.31 2.74
CA GLY A 181 11.04 14.27 3.08
C GLY A 181 12.15 14.05 2.05
N CYS A 182 12.26 14.95 1.06
CA CYS A 182 13.22 14.94 -0.05
C CYS A 182 12.94 13.95 -1.18
N ALA A 183 11.69 13.47 -1.35
CA ALA A 183 11.33 12.79 -2.59
C ALA A 183 11.53 13.71 -3.80
N ARG A 184 12.01 13.16 -4.92
CA ARG A 184 12.31 13.93 -6.13
C ARG A 184 11.12 14.00 -7.07
N LEU A 185 10.42 12.88 -7.23
CA LEU A 185 9.23 12.74 -8.06
C LEU A 185 8.16 11.93 -7.33
N GLY A 186 6.93 12.43 -7.33
CA GLY A 186 5.79 11.76 -6.70
C GLY A 186 4.59 11.71 -7.64
N TRP A 187 3.94 10.56 -7.75
CA TRP A 187 2.66 10.42 -8.46
C TRP A 187 1.54 10.11 -7.47
N LEU A 188 0.52 10.96 -7.45
CA LEU A 188 -0.78 10.57 -6.89
C LEU A 188 -1.74 10.27 -8.03
N ILE A 189 -2.05 8.99 -8.20
CA ILE A 189 -2.97 8.52 -9.22
C ILE A 189 -4.37 8.52 -8.62
N ASP A 190 -5.31 9.25 -9.24
CA ASP A 190 -6.73 9.25 -8.87
C ASP A 190 -7.55 8.54 -9.96
N PRO A 191 -7.79 7.23 -9.84
CA PRO A 191 -8.59 6.48 -10.81
C PRO A 191 -10.03 6.97 -10.92
N ARG A 192 -10.58 7.58 -9.86
CA ARG A 192 -11.99 8.02 -9.83
C ARG A 192 -12.22 9.22 -10.72
N SER A 193 -11.27 10.15 -10.73
CA SER A 193 -11.29 11.31 -11.61
C SER A 193 -10.47 11.13 -12.89
N ARG A 194 -9.78 9.99 -13.04
CA ARG A 194 -8.85 9.71 -14.14
C ARG A 194 -7.79 10.80 -14.26
N ARG A 195 -7.17 11.17 -13.13
CA ARG A 195 -6.13 12.20 -13.06
C ARG A 195 -4.87 11.66 -12.43
N VAL A 196 -3.74 12.25 -12.80
CA VAL A 196 -2.48 12.03 -12.09
C VAL A 196 -1.94 13.38 -11.64
N PHE A 197 -1.65 13.50 -10.36
CA PHE A 197 -0.96 14.63 -9.78
C PHE A 197 0.54 14.31 -9.73
N VAL A 198 1.35 15.08 -10.45
CA VAL A 198 2.79 14.89 -10.54
C VAL A 198 3.48 15.94 -9.68
N TYR A 199 4.07 15.49 -8.58
CA TYR A 199 4.82 16.30 -7.63
C TYR A 199 6.30 16.23 -7.97
N ARG A 200 6.98 17.38 -7.97
CA ARG A 200 8.41 17.48 -8.26
C ARG A 200 9.11 18.28 -7.19
N SER A 201 10.32 17.87 -6.84
CA SER A 201 11.13 18.61 -5.87
C SER A 201 11.36 20.05 -6.34
N GLY A 202 11.25 21.00 -5.42
CA GLY A 202 11.38 22.43 -5.70
C GLY A 202 10.17 23.09 -6.37
N GLN A 203 9.10 22.34 -6.69
CA GLN A 203 7.83 22.90 -7.16
C GLN A 203 6.80 22.95 -6.02
N PRO A 204 6.14 24.11 -5.80
CA PRO A 204 5.21 24.26 -4.69
C PRO A 204 3.87 23.54 -4.89
N GLU A 205 3.46 23.31 -6.14
CA GLU A 205 2.19 22.69 -6.49
C GLU A 205 2.41 21.59 -7.52
N PRO A 206 1.64 20.48 -7.47
CA PRO A 206 1.74 19.43 -8.46
C PRO A 206 1.18 19.85 -9.81
N GLU A 207 1.76 19.32 -10.89
CA GLU A 207 1.12 19.31 -12.20
C GLU A 207 -0.06 18.33 -12.19
N ILE A 208 -1.15 18.69 -12.86
CA ILE A 208 -2.33 17.83 -12.97
C ILE A 208 -2.47 17.38 -14.41
N LEU A 209 -2.28 16.08 -14.63
CA LEU A 209 -2.53 15.43 -15.90
C LEU A 209 -3.98 14.95 -15.95
N GLU A 210 -4.76 15.50 -16.89
CA GLU A 210 -6.16 15.15 -17.09
C GLU A 210 -6.29 13.98 -18.07
N ASN A 211 -6.78 12.83 -17.57
CA ASN A 211 -6.99 11.61 -18.33
C ASN A 211 -5.81 11.20 -19.25
N PRO A 212 -4.55 11.19 -18.77
CA PRO A 212 -3.39 10.86 -19.60
C PRO A 212 -3.41 9.40 -20.07
N GLU A 213 -2.77 9.14 -21.22
CA GLU A 213 -2.46 7.77 -21.66
C GLU A 213 -1.37 7.15 -20.79
N THR A 214 -0.29 7.91 -20.59
CA THR A 214 0.91 7.50 -19.87
C THR A 214 1.40 8.61 -18.93
N VAL A 215 2.23 8.25 -17.96
CA VAL A 215 2.96 9.19 -17.09
C VAL A 215 4.45 8.87 -17.15
N ASP A 216 5.28 9.90 -17.29
CA ASP A 216 6.73 9.78 -17.49
C ASP A 216 7.50 9.88 -16.17
N GLY A 217 8.51 9.03 -16.01
CA GLY A 217 9.40 8.97 -14.84
C GLY A 217 10.50 10.03 -14.83
N GLU A 218 10.58 10.85 -15.88
CA GLU A 218 11.42 12.03 -16.01
C GLU A 218 12.92 11.74 -15.77
N ASP A 219 13.65 12.70 -15.20
CA ASP A 219 15.05 12.57 -14.84
C ASP A 219 15.29 11.66 -13.62
N VAL A 220 14.23 11.34 -12.87
CA VAL A 220 14.29 10.45 -11.70
C VAL A 220 14.35 8.99 -12.12
N LEU A 221 13.54 8.60 -13.11
CA LEU A 221 13.51 7.26 -13.69
C LEU A 221 13.67 7.35 -15.22
N PRO A 222 14.89 7.56 -15.74
CA PRO A 222 15.11 7.78 -17.16
C PRO A 222 14.51 6.69 -18.05
N GLY A 223 13.65 7.11 -19.00
CA GLY A 223 12.99 6.21 -19.96
C GLY A 223 11.88 5.34 -19.36
N PHE A 224 11.54 5.50 -18.09
CA PHE A 224 10.37 4.87 -17.50
C PHE A 224 9.10 5.63 -17.91
N SER A 225 8.11 4.93 -18.44
CA SER A 225 6.78 5.49 -18.67
C SER A 225 5.73 4.44 -18.34
N PHE A 226 4.74 4.84 -17.54
CA PHE A 226 3.68 3.94 -17.09
C PHE A 226 2.38 4.20 -17.86
N ALA A 227 1.83 3.16 -18.49
CA ALA A 227 0.57 3.24 -19.23
C ALA A 227 -0.66 3.28 -18.31
N VAL A 228 -0.81 4.39 -17.58
CA VAL A 228 -1.84 4.58 -16.54
C VAL A 228 -3.27 4.39 -17.07
N ARG A 229 -3.56 4.76 -18.33
CA ARG A 229 -4.90 4.51 -18.88
C ARG A 229 -5.20 3.02 -18.91
N GLN A 230 -4.31 2.25 -19.53
CA GLN A 230 -4.49 0.82 -19.76
C GLN A 230 -4.54 0.04 -18.45
N PHE A 231 -3.62 0.32 -17.53
CA PHE A 231 -3.43 -0.49 -16.32
C PHE A 231 -4.23 -0.02 -15.11
N ILE A 232 -4.69 1.23 -15.11
CA ILE A 232 -5.46 1.80 -13.99
C ILE A 232 -6.83 2.29 -14.44
N PHE A 233 -6.91 3.26 -15.37
CA PHE A 233 -8.19 3.96 -15.61
C PHE A 233 -9.26 3.15 -16.32
N ASP A 234 -8.89 2.34 -17.31
CA ASP A 234 -9.86 1.52 -18.07
C ASP A 234 -10.29 0.25 -17.31
N LEU A 235 -9.67 0.02 -16.15
CA LEU A 235 -9.91 -1.12 -15.28
C LEU A 235 -10.53 -0.72 -13.93
N ALA A 236 -10.80 0.59 -13.76
CA ALA A 236 -11.35 1.19 -12.56
C ALA A 236 -12.88 1.11 -12.49
#